data_AF-A0A377XHR1-F1
#
_entry.id   AF-A0A377XHR1-F1
#
_cell.length_a   1.000
_cell.length_b   1.000
_cell.length_c   1.000
_cell.angle_alpha   90.00
_cell.angle_beta   90.00
_cell.angle_gamma   90.00
#
_symmetry.space_group_name_H-M   'P 1'
#
loop_
_entity.id
_entity.type
_entity.pdbx_description
1 polymer ?
#
loop_
_entity_poly.entity_id
_entity_poly.type
_entity_poly.pdbx_seq_one_letter_code
_entity_poly.pdbx_strand_id
1 'polypeptide(L)'
;MLHDVLDAFARMDLDEAVRIYREDKKVDQEYEGIVRQLMTYMMEDSRTIPSVLTALFCARSIERIGDRCQNICEYIFYFVKGQDFRHVGGDELDKLLAGKDPKE
;
A
#
# COMPACT_ATOMS: atom_id res chain seq x y z
N MET A 1 -7.94 -3.83 3.86
CA MET A 1 -6.73 -4.18 3.09
C MET A 1 -6.34 -5.65 3.22
N LEU A 2 -5.75 -6.13 4.32
CA LEU A 2 -5.22 -7.52 4.35
C LEU A 2 -6.28 -8.58 4.04
N HIS A 3 -7.43 -8.51 4.72
CA HIS A 3 -8.54 -9.44 4.48
C HIS A 3 -8.99 -9.39 3.00
N ASP A 4 -9.24 -8.18 2.50
CA ASP A 4 -9.70 -7.95 1.13
C ASP A 4 -8.69 -8.45 0.09
N VAL A 5 -7.38 -8.30 0.35
CA VAL A 5 -6.33 -8.78 -0.57
C VAL A 5 -6.27 -10.29 -0.62
N LEU A 6 -6.51 -10.96 0.50
CA LEU A 6 -6.56 -12.42 0.57
C LEU A 6 -7.81 -12.97 -0.12
N ASP A 7 -8.94 -12.27 0.02
CA ASP A 7 -10.17 -12.59 -0.72
C ASP A 7 -9.99 -12.40 -2.23
N ALA A 8 -9.39 -11.28 -2.65
CA ALA A 8 -9.06 -11.01 -4.04
C ALA A 8 -8.13 -12.10 -4.60
N PHE A 9 -7.10 -12.46 -3.84
CA PHE A 9 -6.16 -13.50 -4.23
C PHE A 9 -6.82 -14.87 -4.38
N ALA A 10 -7.67 -15.27 -3.43
CA ALA A 10 -8.37 -16.55 -3.46
C ALA A 10 -9.31 -16.68 -4.68
N ARG A 11 -9.85 -15.56 -5.17
CA ARG A 11 -10.76 -15.51 -6.31
C ARG A 11 -10.07 -15.13 -7.63
N MET A 12 -8.79 -14.78 -7.59
CA MET A 12 -8.08 -14.12 -8.69
C MET A 12 -8.85 -12.90 -9.23
N ASP A 13 -9.44 -12.14 -8.31
CA ASP A 13 -10.25 -10.97 -8.63
C ASP A 13 -9.34 -9.77 -8.92
N LEU A 14 -9.17 -9.47 -10.21
CA LEU A 14 -8.31 -8.39 -10.69
C LEU A 14 -8.85 -7.02 -10.28
N ASP A 15 -10.15 -6.79 -10.40
CA ASP A 15 -10.75 -5.48 -10.15
C ASP A 15 -10.63 -5.10 -8.67
N GLU A 16 -10.85 -6.09 -7.80
CA GLU A 16 -10.64 -5.95 -6.35
C GLU A 16 -9.16 -5.66 -6.03
N ALA A 17 -8.23 -6.39 -6.63
CA ALA A 17 -6.79 -6.18 -6.45
C ALA A 17 -6.35 -4.76 -6.88
N VAL A 18 -6.85 -4.27 -8.02
CA VAL A 18 -6.56 -2.90 -8.50
C VAL A 18 -7.15 -1.85 -7.55
N ARG A 19 -8.35 -2.08 -7.01
CA ARG A 19 -8.94 -1.16 -6.01
C ARG A 19 -8.08 -1.08 -4.76
N ILE A 20 -7.69 -2.23 -4.20
CA ILE A 20 -6.87 -2.30 -2.98
C ILE A 20 -5.49 -1.66 -3.22
N TYR A 21 -4.87 -1.90 -4.37
CA TYR A 21 -3.59 -1.29 -4.75
C TYR A 21 -3.67 0.25 -4.74
N ARG A 22 -4.78 0.84 -5.22
CA ARG A 22 -4.99 2.29 -5.20
C ARG A 22 -5.28 2.85 -3.80
N GLU A 23 -5.88 2.05 -2.93
CA GLU A 23 -6.19 2.45 -1.55
C GLU A 23 -4.93 2.52 -0.66
N ASP A 24 -3.91 1.72 -0.95
CA ASP A 24 -2.64 1.68 -0.21
C ASP A 24 -1.95 3.05 -0.12
N LYS A 25 -2.03 3.86 -1.19
CA LYS A 25 -1.53 5.25 -1.19
C LYS A 25 -2.12 6.11 -0.07
N LYS A 26 -3.34 5.83 0.38
CA LYS A 26 -3.93 6.53 1.55
C LYS A 26 -3.25 6.09 2.84
N VAL A 27 -2.92 4.80 2.97
CA VAL A 27 -2.21 4.27 4.14
C VAL A 27 -0.83 4.91 4.28
N ASP A 28 -0.10 5.10 3.18
CA ASP A 28 1.18 5.82 3.17
C ASP A 28 1.04 7.26 3.68
N GLN A 29 0.02 7.97 3.18
CA GLN A 29 -0.26 9.35 3.59
C GLN A 29 -0.61 9.46 5.07
N GLU A 30 -1.41 8.53 5.58
CA GLU A 30 -1.75 8.45 7.00
C GLU A 30 -0.51 8.12 7.85
N TYR A 31 0.35 7.20 7.40
CA TYR A 31 1.62 6.90 8.07
C TYR A 31 2.51 8.14 8.17
N GLU A 32 2.70 8.89 7.08
CA GLU A 32 3.44 10.17 7.12
C GLU A 32 2.80 11.18 8.08
N GLY A 33 1.47 11.23 8.13
CA GLY A 33 0.70 12.06 9.06
C GLY A 33 0.99 11.70 10.52
N ILE A 34 0.95 10.40 10.84
CA ILE A 34 1.27 9.87 12.17
C ILE A 34 2.72 10.22 12.54
N VAL A 35 3.68 10.02 11.64
CA VAL A 35 5.09 10.36 11.90
C VAL A 35 5.24 11.84 12.25
N ARG A 36 4.57 12.73 11.51
CA ARG A 36 4.57 14.17 11.82
C ARG A 36 3.99 14.49 13.19
N GLN A 37 2.86 13.87 13.56
CA GLN A 37 2.26 14.05 14.88
C GLN A 37 3.16 13.53 16.00
N LEU A 38 3.77 12.36 15.82
CA LEU A 38 4.71 11.77 16.77
C LEU A 38 5.92 12.69 17.00
N MET A 39 6.45 13.33 15.95
CA MET A 39 7.51 14.34 16.10
C MET A 39 7.07 15.53 16.95
N THR A 40 5.83 16.02 16.78
CA THR A 40 5.29 17.10 17.62
C THR A 40 5.26 16.72 19.11
N TYR A 41 4.85 15.50 19.45
CA TYR A 41 4.88 15.02 20.84
C TYR A 41 6.31 14.97 21.42
N MET A 42 7.30 14.53 20.62
CA MET A 42 8.70 14.53 21.06
C MET A 42 9.25 15.95 21.29
N MET A 43 8.79 16.93 20.51
CA MET A 43 9.19 18.34 20.64
C MET A 43 8.54 19.01 21.86
N GLU A 44 7.31 18.62 22.21
CA GLU A 44 6.59 19.16 23.37
C GLU A 44 7.19 18.66 24.70
N ASP A 45 7.51 17.37 24.79
CA ASP A 45 8.17 16.80 25.96
C ASP A 45 9.13 15.65 25.58
N SER A 46 10.44 15.90 25.70
CA SER A 46 11.48 14.93 25.36
C SER A 46 11.45 13.66 26.22
N ARG A 47 10.80 13.69 27.40
CA ARG A 47 10.62 12.49 28.24
C ARG A 47 9.67 11.48 27.61
N THR A 48 8.85 11.89 26.65
CA THR A 48 7.90 11.01 25.94
C THR A 48 8.56 10.20 24.83
N ILE A 49 9.79 10.54 24.43
CA ILE A 49 10.52 9.91 23.32
C ILE A 49 10.46 8.37 23.35
N PRO A 50 10.71 7.69 24.49
CA PRO A 50 10.65 6.23 24.52
C PRO A 50 9.28 5.67 24.11
N SER A 51 8.19 6.24 24.63
CA SER A 51 6.82 5.82 24.30
C SER A 51 6.43 6.17 22.86
N VAL A 52 6.84 7.34 22.38
CA VAL A 52 6.60 7.76 21.00
C VAL A 52 7.34 6.84 20.02
N LEU A 53 8.57 6.42 20.33
CA LEU A 53 9.31 5.44 19.51
C LEU A 53 8.59 4.09 19.45
N THR A 54 8.00 3.62 20.56
CA THR A 54 7.16 2.41 20.53
C THR A 54 5.99 2.57 19.56
N ALA A 55 5.27 3.69 19.63
CA ALA A 55 4.18 3.98 18.70
C ALA A 55 4.64 4.07 17.24
N LEU A 56 5.80 4.67 16.99
CA LEU A 56 6.41 4.75 15.66
C LEU A 56 6.71 3.35 15.09
N PHE A 57 7.25 2.44 15.91
CA PHE A 57 7.50 1.06 15.47
C PHE A 57 6.21 0.29 15.16
N CYS A 58 5.14 0.53 15.93
CA CYS A 58 3.81 -0.01 15.62
C CYS A 58 3.28 0.52 14.28
N ALA A 59 3.32 1.84 14.08
CA ALA A 59 2.87 2.47 12.84
C ALA A 59 3.64 1.94 11.62
N ARG A 60 4.97 1.82 11.74
CA ARG A 60 5.81 1.24 10.69
C ARG A 60 5.51 -0.23 10.43
N SER A 61 5.17 -1.00 11.45
CA SER A 61 4.78 -2.40 11.26
C SER A 61 3.48 -2.53 10.48
N ILE A 62 2.55 -1.58 10.66
CA ILE A 62 1.28 -1.52 9.91
C ILE A 62 1.54 -1.13 8.45
N GLU A 63 2.36 -0.11 8.20
CA GLU A 63 2.75 0.28 6.82
C GLU A 63 3.40 -0.89 6.07
N ARG A 64 4.32 -1.62 6.70
CA ARG A 64 4.92 -2.83 6.11
C ARG A 64 3.92 -3.95 5.82
N ILE A 65 2.78 -4.00 6.52
CA ILE A 65 1.69 -4.93 6.20
C ILE A 65 0.95 -4.43 4.95
N GLY A 66 0.73 -3.12 4.83
CA GLY A 66 0.20 -2.46 3.62
C GLY A 66 1.04 -2.78 2.38
N ASP A 67 2.34 -2.52 2.43
CA ASP A 67 3.30 -2.87 1.37
C ASP A 67 3.17 -4.33 0.93
N ARG A 68 3.05 -5.25 1.89
CA ARG A 68 2.89 -6.68 1.58
C ARG A 68 1.57 -6.97 0.87
N CYS A 69 0.50 -6.27 1.24
CA CYS A 69 -0.77 -6.37 0.52
C CYS A 69 -0.63 -5.85 -0.91
N GLN A 70 0.06 -4.73 -1.11
CA GLN A 70 0.34 -4.16 -2.43
C GLN A 70 1.08 -5.16 -3.33
N ASN A 71 2.14 -5.79 -2.81
CA ASN A 71 2.88 -6.85 -3.51
C ASN A 71 1.97 -8.02 -3.92
N ILE A 72 0.98 -8.39 -3.09
CA ILE A 72 0.01 -9.45 -3.43
C ILE A 72 -0.90 -9.00 -4.59
N CYS A 73 -1.38 -7.76 -4.59
CA CYS A 73 -2.15 -7.21 -5.71
C CYS A 73 -1.37 -7.27 -7.03
N GLU A 74 -0.08 -6.94 -7.00
CA GLU A 74 0.81 -7.03 -8.16
C GLU A 74 0.92 -8.47 -8.69
N TYR A 75 1.03 -9.45 -7.78
CA TYR A 75 1.02 -10.85 -8.18
C TYR A 75 -0.30 -11.26 -8.83
N ILE A 76 -1.45 -10.86 -8.26
CA ILE A 76 -2.77 -11.16 -8.85
C ILE A 76 -2.83 -10.61 -10.28
N PHE A 77 -2.43 -9.35 -10.49
CA PHE A 77 -2.42 -8.76 -11.82
C PHE A 77 -1.53 -9.53 -12.79
N TYR A 78 -0.31 -9.87 -12.37
CA TYR A 78 0.60 -10.65 -13.19
C TYR A 78 0.00 -12.02 -13.55
N PHE A 79 -0.65 -12.70 -12.61
CA PHE A 79 -1.28 -14.00 -12.87
C PHE A 79 -2.47 -13.91 -13.85
N VAL A 80 -3.27 -12.84 -13.78
CA VAL A 80 -4.47 -12.69 -14.62
C VAL A 80 -4.14 -12.12 -16.00
N LYS A 81 -3.25 -11.11 -16.09
CA LYS A 81 -2.93 -10.39 -17.33
C LYS A 81 -1.65 -10.86 -18.01
N GLY A 82 -0.77 -11.59 -17.30
CA GLY A 82 0.54 -11.99 -17.81
C GLY A 82 1.50 -10.81 -18.02
N GLN A 83 1.19 -9.65 -17.44
CA GLN A 83 1.93 -8.40 -17.57
C GLN A 83 2.44 -7.97 -16.21
N ASP A 84 3.63 -7.36 -16.18
CA ASP A 84 4.27 -6.89 -14.96
C ASP A 84 4.27 -5.36 -14.93
N PHE A 85 3.65 -4.76 -13.91
CA PHE A 85 3.61 -3.31 -13.76
C PHE A 85 4.49 -2.77 -12.63
N ARG A 86 5.27 -3.61 -11.94
CA ARG A 86 6.03 -3.26 -10.71
C ARG A 86 7.06 -2.13 -10.89
N HIS A 87 7.44 -1.84 -12.14
CA HIS A 87 8.41 -0.80 -12.50
C HIS A 87 7.85 0.20 -13.52
N VAL A 88 6.53 0.25 -13.65
CA VAL A 88 5.86 1.08 -14.65
C VAL A 88 5.48 2.43 -14.02
N GLY A 89 5.87 3.52 -14.68
CA GLY A 89 5.59 4.88 -14.22
C GLY A 89 4.12 5.28 -14.39
N GLY A 90 3.68 6.26 -13.58
CA GLY A 90 2.27 6.66 -13.39
C GLY A 90 1.33 6.54 -14.60
N ASP A 91 1.59 7.26 -15.68
CA ASP A 91 0.70 7.28 -16.86
C ASP A 91 0.56 5.91 -17.55
N GLU A 92 1.57 5.07 -17.47
CA GLU A 92 1.57 3.72 -18.07
C GLU A 92 0.96 2.72 -17.10
N LEU A 93 1.16 2.90 -15.79
CA LEU A 93 0.50 2.13 -14.74
C LEU A 93 -1.02 2.32 -14.78
N ASP A 94 -1.50 3.55 -14.89
CA ASP A 94 -2.94 3.82 -14.97
C ASP A 94 -3.59 3.22 -16.22
N LYS A 95 -2.86 3.15 -17.35
CA LYS A 95 -3.33 2.47 -18.56
C LYS A 95 -3.46 0.96 -18.37
N LEU A 96 -2.45 0.35 -17.75
CA LEU A 96 -2.45 -1.08 -17.43
C LEU A 96 -3.58 -1.45 -16.47
N LEU A 97 -3.78 -0.62 -15.43
CA LEU A 97 -4.85 -0.81 -14.44
C LEU A 97 -6.25 -0.49 -15.00
N ALA A 98 -6.36 0.33 -16.05
CA ALA A 98 -7.63 0.62 -16.73
C ALA A 98 -8.02 -0.44 -17.78
N GLY A 99 -7.21 -1.48 -17.98
CA GLY A 99 -7.51 -2.59 -18.89
C GLY A 99 -7.41 -2.24 -20.38
N LYS A 100 -6.74 -1.14 -20.75
CA LYS A 100 -6.37 -0.90 -22.16
C LYS A 100 -5.11 -1.69 -22.45
N ASP A 101 -5.27 -2.83 -23.12
CA ASP A 101 -4.13 -3.59 -23.60
C ASP A 101 -3.25 -2.69 -24.48
N PRO A 102 -1.93 -2.61 -24.23
CA PRO A 102 -1.02 -1.79 -25.04
C PRO A 102 -0.84 -2.28 -26.50
N LYS A 103 -1.65 -3.26 -26.92
CA LYS A 103 -1.63 -3.88 -28.25
C LYS A 103 -2.93 -3.70 -29.06
N GLU A 104 -3.90 -2.91 -28.58
CA GLU A 104 -5.04 -2.44 -29.40
C GLU A 104 -4.82 -1.02 -29.94
#